data_AF-A0A849MUI5-F1
#
_entry.id   AF-A0A849MUI5-F1
#
_cell.length_a   1.000
_cell.length_b   1.000
_cell.length_c   1.000
_cell.angle_alpha   90.00
_cell.angle_beta   90.00
_cell.angle_gamma   90.00
#
_symmetry.space_group_name_H-M   'P 1'
#
loop_
_entity.id
_entity.type
_entity.pdbx_description
1 polymer ?
#
loop_
_entity_poly.entity_id
_entity_poly.type
_entity_poly.pdbx_seq_one_letter_code
_entity_poly.pdbx_strand_id
1 'polypeptide(L)' 'MPRLFLILPALLLLSLAACQREGPAERAGRSLDKAGQTVRDTVDPPKGPAERLGRSVDRTIN' A
#
# COMPACT_ATOMS: atom_id res chain seq x y z
N MET A 1 9.56 -33.49 -22.76
CA MET A 1 9.83 -32.23 -22.03
C MET A 1 9.09 -30.95 -22.50
N PRO A 2 8.10 -30.93 -23.43
CA PRO A 2 7.62 -29.64 -23.97
C PRO A 2 6.82 -28.77 -22.98
N ARG A 3 6.13 -29.37 -22.00
CA ARG A 3 5.23 -28.65 -21.07
C ARG A 3 5.96 -27.62 -20.20
N LEU A 4 7.20 -27.91 -19.75
CA LEU A 4 7.98 -27.02 -18.91
C LEU A 4 8.35 -25.72 -19.65
N PHE A 5 8.63 -25.82 -20.95
CA PHE A 5 8.99 -24.71 -21.83
C PHE A 5 7.85 -23.67 -21.99
N LEU A 6 6.61 -24.08 -21.72
CA LEU A 6 5.41 -23.23 -21.82
C LEU A 6 4.97 -22.67 -20.46
N ILE A 7 5.27 -23.38 -19.36
CA ILE A 7 4.98 -22.93 -17.99
C ILE A 7 5.91 -21.78 -17.56
N LEU A 8 7.21 -21.85 -17.89
CA LEU A 8 8.19 -20.84 -17.48
C LEU A 8 7.86 -19.41 -17.95
N PRO A 9 7.56 -19.14 -19.25
CA PRO A 9 7.15 -17.80 -19.68
C PRO A 9 5.78 -17.38 -19.13
N ALA A 10 4.85 -18.32 -18.94
CA ALA A 10 3.53 -18.02 -18.37
C ALA A 10 3.63 -17.51 -16.93
N LEU A 11 4.52 -18.09 -16.12
CA LEU A 11 4.78 -17.64 -14.75
C LEU A 11 5.37 -16.22 -14.71
N LEU A 12 6.29 -15.92 -15.64
CA LEU A 12 6.95 -14.62 -15.75
C LEU A 12 5.97 -13.50 -16.14
N LEU A 13 5.04 -13.79 -17.05
CA LEU A 13 3.97 -12.86 -17.43
C LEU A 13 3.00 -12.61 -16.26
N LEU A 14 2.73 -13.64 -15.45
CA LEU A 14 1.83 -13.53 -14.29
C LEU A 14 2.42 -12.65 -13.19
N SER A 15 3.72 -12.74 -12.91
CA SER A 15 4.39 -11.84 -11.96
C SER A 15 4.47 -10.41 -12.50
N LEU A 16 4.69 -10.21 -13.80
CA LEU A 16 4.72 -8.87 -14.40
C LEU A 16 3.34 -8.18 -14.35
N ALA A 17 2.25 -8.94 -14.52
CA ALA A 17 0.88 -8.45 -14.35
C ALA A 17 0.56 -8.09 -12.87
N ALA A 18 1.17 -8.78 -11.91
CA ALA A 18 1.03 -8.48 -10.49
C ALA A 18 1.74 -7.18 -10.07
N CYS A 19 2.88 -6.84 -10.68
CA CYS A 19 3.59 -5.59 -10.38
C CYS A 19 2.83 -4.31 -10.80
N GLN A 20 1.90 -4.40 -11.76
CA GLN A 20 1.20 -3.25 -12.34
C GLN A 20 -0.18 -2.96 -11.72
N ARG A 21 -0.57 -3.66 -10.66
CA ARG A 21 -1.86 -3.46 -9.97
C ARG A 21 -1.71 -3.65 -8.47
N GLU A 22 -2.47 -2.92 -7.66
CA GLU A 22 -2.52 -3.17 -6.23
C GLU A 22 -2.93 -4.63 -5.97
N GLY A 23 -2.09 -5.37 -5.25
CA GLY A 23 -2.50 -6.67 -4.74
C GLY A 23 -3.62 -6.54 -3.68
N PRO A 24 -4.37 -7.62 -3.40
CA PRO A 24 -5.29 -7.63 -2.25
C PRO A 24 -4.56 -7.36 -0.93
N ALA A 25 -3.29 -7.78 -0.80
CA ALA A 25 -2.44 -7.48 0.34
C ALA A 25 -2.13 -5.98 0.48
N GLU A 26 -1.78 -5.30 -0.62
CA GLU A 26 -1.55 -3.85 -0.64
C GLU A 26 -2.78 -3.07 -0.19
N ARG A 27 -3.97 -3.44 -0.69
CA ARG A 27 -5.24 -2.80 -0.31
C ARG A 27 -5.60 -3.05 1.15
N ALA A 28 -5.34 -4.25 1.66
CA ALA A 28 -5.51 -4.58 3.07
C ALA A 28 -4.55 -3.75 3.95
N GLY A 29 -3.27 -3.68 3.58
CA GLY A 29 -2.27 -2.85 4.26
C GLY A 29 -2.68 -1.38 4.34
N ARG A 30 -3.05 -0.78 3.20
CA ARG A 30 -3.52 0.62 3.11
C ARG A 30 -4.80 0.88 3.93
N SER A 31 -5.66 -0.14 4.09
CA SER A 31 -6.87 -0.03 4.91
C SER A 31 -6.56 -0.10 6.41
N LEU A 32 -5.66 -1.01 6.80
CA LEU A 32 -5.19 -1.17 8.18
C LEU A 32 -4.37 0.05 8.65
N ASP A 33 -3.52 0.60 7.79
CA ASP A 33 -2.73 1.79 8.08
C ASP A 33 -3.63 3.02 8.31
N LYS A 34 -4.60 3.29 7.42
CA LYS A 34 -5.59 4.37 7.60
C LYS A 34 -6.42 4.22 8.87
N ALA A 35 -6.80 2.98 9.24
CA ALA A 35 -7.47 2.72 10.51
C ALA A 35 -6.55 3.01 11.71
N GLY A 36 -5.29 2.56 11.65
CA GLY A 36 -4.27 2.83 12.66
C GLY A 36 -3.97 4.33 12.82
N GLN A 37 -3.87 5.09 11.72
CA GLN A 37 -3.70 6.54 11.73
C GLN A 37 -4.92 7.24 12.34
N THR A 38 -6.14 6.80 12.01
CA THR A 38 -7.38 7.36 12.60
C THR A 38 -7.45 7.13 14.11
N VAL A 39 -7.08 5.93 14.58
CA VAL A 39 -6.99 5.63 16.02
C VAL A 39 -5.91 6.48 16.69
N ARG A 40 -4.73 6.63 16.07
CA ARG A 40 -3.64 7.50 16.56
C ARG A 40 -4.06 8.96 16.66
N ASP A 41 -4.68 9.52 15.61
CA ASP A 41 -5.23 10.88 15.60
C ASP A 41 -6.33 11.09 16.67
N THR A 42 -6.96 10.02 17.15
CA THR A 42 -7.98 10.06 18.21
C THR A 42 -7.38 10.00 19.62
N VAL A 43 -6.38 9.14 19.86
CA VAL A 43 -5.74 8.99 21.19
C VAL A 43 -4.64 10.01 21.43
N ASP A 44 -3.93 10.43 20.37
CA ASP A 44 -2.94 11.50 20.39
C ASP A 44 -3.26 12.55 19.30
N PRO A 45 -4.28 13.39 19.53
CA PRO A 45 -4.66 14.43 18.58
C PRO A 45 -3.52 15.47 18.45
N PRO A 46 -3.29 16.00 17.23
CA PRO A 46 -2.16 16.87 16.95
C PRO A 46 -2.25 18.19 17.74
N LYS A 47 -1.21 18.49 18.50
CA LYS A 47 -1.15 19.48 19.59
C LYS A 47 -1.19 20.93 19.12
N GLY A 48 -0.85 21.19 17.85
CA GLY A 48 -0.77 22.53 17.29
C GLY A 48 -0.88 22.60 15.76
N PRO A 49 -0.98 23.81 15.19
CA PRO A 49 -1.20 24.01 13.76
C PRO A 49 -0.04 23.53 12.89
N ALA A 50 1.21 23.66 13.35
CA ALA A 50 2.39 23.16 12.63
C ALA A 50 2.38 21.63 12.48
N GLU A 51 1.96 20.90 13.52
CA GLU A 51 1.87 19.44 13.50
C GLU A 51 0.70 18.94 12.64
N ARG A 52 -0.43 19.67 12.64
CA ARG A 52 -1.54 19.44 11.70
C ARG A 52 -1.11 19.67 10.26
N LEU A 53 -0.36 20.75 9.99
CA LEU A 53 0.17 21.05 8.66
C LEU A 53 1.14 19.95 8.20
N GLY A 54 2.12 19.57 9.03
CA GLY A 54 3.03 18.45 8.76
C GLY A 54 2.28 17.16 8.41
N ARG A 55 1.30 16.76 9.25
CA ARG A 55 0.45 15.58 9.03
C ARG A 55 -0.50 15.70 7.82
N SER A 56 -0.67 16.88 7.22
CA SER A 56 -1.39 17.06 5.95
C SER A 56 -0.45 17.02 4.73
N VAL A 57 0.75 17.59 4.86
CA VAL A 57 1.80 17.57 3.84
C VAL A 57 2.33 16.16 3.62
N ASP A 58 2.61 15.43 4.70
CA ASP A 58 3.01 14.02 4.71
C ASP A 58 2.05 13.14 3.91
N ARG A 59 0.74 13.21 4.22
CA ARG A 59 -0.36 12.54 3.49
C ARG A 59 -0.61 13.03 2.05
N THR A 60 0.11 14.05 1.60
CA THR A 60 0.05 14.56 0.21
C THR A 60 1.27 14.12 -0.60
N ILE A 61 2.37 13.74 0.07
CA ILE A 61 3.64 13.31 -0.55
C ILE A 61 3.72 11.77 -0.65
N ASN A 62 3.02 11.04 0.24
CA ASN A 62 2.98 9.58 0.33
C ASN A 62 1.59 9.00 -0.04
#